data_AF-M3SG27-F1
#
_entry.id   AF-M3SG27-F1
#
_cell.length_a   1.000
_cell.length_b   1.000
_cell.length_c   1.000
_cell.angle_alpha   90.00
_cell.angle_beta   90.00
_cell.angle_gamma   90.00
#
_symmetry.space_group_name_H-M   'P 1'
#
loop_
_entity.id
_entity.type
_entity.pdbx_description
1 polymer ?
#
loop_
_entity_poly.entity_id
_entity_poly.type
_entity_poly.pdbx_seq_one_letter_code
_entity_poly.pdbx_strand_id
1 'polypeptide(L)'
;MTTSTNDIKTVHVNKGKELRIITGENFTFKILKGQMEWNGCELSNGTAQSIQQNTWLSFYAIEESDVEIVNSKSCYIGIKSVVEEYYSIFNNLNDNRSHFAEDEPAQIILVTGPARSGKTTFALHQLNYQVQYGYNPLFVDLSLSTNIITLPGCIGCTVVSNTFSPTTQLDYNFNQPLVYCCGTTKIEDKNPLYYHYIELLAANCLTKMNSDQSVKKSGMIIRCPFISMEVIKKVVNSFKVDLVYVMDSEQLLNEIESSQFDHCVTSSFVNKPAGIPLCIEYNSFIRRLQHRAVNNYFYGCSPESPLCPRSSVLLSSSAKVVTIKSLNNENAGFLPIGQPASQKPYVEEKDRQDMKKNDVYALLNCTTVDEVLNDTTNVIGFVTVENIGISAEDQNILSLQIEILSPHPIEELPSTVLVATGMKIEHDI
;
A
#
# COMPACT_ATOMS: atom_id res chain seq x y z
N MET A 1 -33.42 -20.33 -3.24
CA MET A 1 -33.57 -19.05 -2.52
C MET A 1 -33.63 -19.36 -1.03
N THR A 2 -32.47 -19.52 -0.40
CA THR A 2 -32.37 -19.61 1.07
C THR A 2 -32.44 -18.19 1.60
N THR A 3 -33.53 -17.85 2.28
CA THR A 3 -33.64 -16.60 3.06
C THR A 3 -32.62 -16.66 4.19
N SER A 4 -31.42 -16.14 3.96
CA SER A 4 -30.46 -15.89 5.03
C SER A 4 -31.08 -14.83 5.95
N THR A 5 -31.52 -15.23 7.14
CA THR A 5 -31.88 -14.28 8.18
C THR A 5 -30.63 -13.48 8.52
N ASN A 6 -30.61 -12.19 8.20
CA ASN A 6 -29.53 -11.29 8.57
C ASN A 6 -29.34 -11.33 10.09
N ASP A 7 -28.14 -11.66 10.56
CA ASP A 7 -27.80 -11.65 11.99
C ASP A 7 -27.51 -10.20 12.39
N ILE A 8 -28.49 -9.54 13.02
CA ILE A 8 -28.41 -8.14 13.46
C ILE A 8 -28.09 -8.12 14.96
N LYS A 9 -27.05 -7.37 15.33
CA LYS A 9 -26.65 -7.18 16.73
C LYS A 9 -26.45 -5.70 17.01
N THR A 10 -26.98 -5.24 18.14
CA THR A 10 -26.60 -3.96 18.72
C THR A 10 -25.57 -4.21 19.82
N VAL A 11 -24.41 -3.57 19.71
CA VAL A 11 -23.30 -3.72 20.65
C VAL A 11 -23.03 -2.38 21.32
N HIS A 12 -23.10 -2.39 22.64
CA HIS A 12 -22.75 -1.27 23.49
C HIS A 12 -21.24 -1.27 23.77
N VAL A 13 -20.56 -0.14 23.58
CA VAL A 13 -19.11 -0.01 23.70
C VAL A 13 -18.78 1.14 24.65
N ASN A 14 -18.17 0.80 25.79
CA ASN A 14 -17.72 1.79 26.76
C ASN A 14 -16.58 2.65 26.18
N LYS A 15 -16.52 3.93 26.59
CA LYS A 15 -15.41 4.84 26.29
C LYS A 15 -14.05 4.19 26.55
N GLY A 16 -13.10 4.40 25.63
CA GLY A 16 -11.74 3.87 25.72
C GLY A 16 -11.61 2.39 25.32
N LYS A 17 -12.69 1.73 24.88
CA LYS A 17 -12.68 0.35 24.41
C LYS A 17 -12.78 0.27 22.90
N GLU A 18 -12.36 -0.88 22.37
CA GLU A 18 -12.43 -1.19 20.95
C GLU A 18 -13.44 -2.31 20.69
N LEU A 19 -14.37 -2.08 19.76
CA LEU A 19 -15.17 -3.14 19.16
C LEU A 19 -14.40 -3.77 18.01
N ARG A 20 -14.00 -5.03 18.16
CA ARG A 20 -13.20 -5.78 17.17
C ARG A 20 -14.10 -6.72 16.41
N ILE A 21 -14.02 -6.66 15.08
CA ILE A 21 -14.98 -7.33 14.18
C ILE A 21 -14.24 -8.07 13.07
N ILE A 22 -14.69 -9.28 12.77
CA ILE A 22 -14.40 -9.99 11.51
C ILE A 22 -15.67 -9.95 10.66
N THR A 23 -15.60 -9.29 9.51
CA THR A 23 -16.77 -9.10 8.65
C THR A 23 -17.19 -10.39 7.96
N GLY A 24 -18.50 -10.65 7.92
CA GLY A 24 -19.10 -11.70 7.11
C GLY A 24 -19.54 -11.20 5.74
N GLU A 25 -20.28 -12.05 5.04
CA GLU A 25 -20.87 -11.73 3.75
C GLU A 25 -21.94 -10.64 3.92
N ASN A 26 -21.94 -9.64 3.03
CA ASN A 26 -22.85 -8.47 3.09
C ASN A 26 -22.84 -7.77 4.47
N PHE A 27 -21.65 -7.67 5.10
CA PHE A 27 -21.51 -7.00 6.38
C PHE A 27 -21.79 -5.50 6.25
N THR A 28 -22.59 -4.99 7.18
CA THR A 28 -22.82 -3.55 7.34
C THR A 28 -22.68 -3.17 8.81
N PHE A 29 -22.35 -1.91 9.06
CA PHE A 29 -22.41 -1.34 10.40
C PHE A 29 -23.04 0.06 10.37
N LYS A 30 -23.61 0.47 11.50
CA LYS A 30 -24.17 1.81 11.70
C LYS A 30 -23.92 2.25 13.13
N ILE A 31 -23.29 3.41 13.29
CA ILE A 31 -23.16 4.04 14.61
C ILE A 31 -24.50 4.67 14.97
N LEU A 32 -25.14 4.20 16.04
CA LEU A 32 -26.46 4.65 16.48
C LEU A 32 -26.34 5.86 17.42
N LYS A 33 -25.35 5.82 18.31
CA LYS A 33 -25.11 6.83 19.34
C LYS A 33 -23.62 6.87 19.70
N GLY A 34 -23.16 8.04 20.13
CA GLY A 34 -21.78 8.26 20.61
C GLY A 34 -20.85 8.69 19.50
N GLN A 35 -19.55 8.58 19.75
CA GLN A 35 -18.49 8.94 18.83
C GLN A 35 -17.45 7.81 18.79
N MET A 36 -17.16 7.33 17.57
CA MET A 36 -16.21 6.25 17.34
C MET A 36 -15.28 6.59 16.19
N GLU A 37 -14.09 5.99 16.21
CA GLU A 37 -13.12 6.09 15.12
C GLU A 37 -12.64 4.71 14.64
N TRP A 38 -12.20 4.68 13.39
CA TRP A 38 -11.44 3.60 12.80
C TRP A 38 -10.07 4.11 12.40
N ASN A 39 -9.01 3.61 13.03
CA ASN A 39 -7.63 4.04 12.80
C ASN A 39 -7.46 5.58 12.80
N GLY A 40 -8.07 6.27 13.77
CA GLY A 40 -8.07 7.73 13.83
C GLY A 40 -9.05 8.45 12.89
N CYS A 41 -9.76 7.77 11.98
CA CYS A 41 -10.83 8.38 11.19
C CYS A 41 -12.15 8.30 11.94
N GLU A 42 -12.76 9.45 12.23
CA GLU A 42 -14.09 9.52 12.83
C GLU A 42 -15.15 8.87 11.93
N LEU A 43 -16.05 8.09 12.53
CA LEU A 43 -17.12 7.38 11.84
C LEU A 43 -18.43 8.18 11.91
N SER A 44 -19.10 8.32 10.77
CA SER A 44 -20.36 9.07 10.68
C SER A 44 -21.52 8.34 11.35
N ASN A 45 -22.28 9.07 12.17
CA ASN A 45 -23.48 8.55 12.82
C ASN A 45 -24.66 8.44 11.87
N GLY A 46 -25.54 7.46 12.13
CA GLY A 46 -26.85 7.35 11.47
C GLY A 46 -26.84 6.70 10.09
N THR A 47 -25.70 6.64 9.40
CA THR A 47 -25.57 6.05 8.06
C THR A 47 -25.05 4.62 8.16
N ALA A 48 -25.77 3.68 7.53
CA ALA A 48 -25.28 2.31 7.40
C ALA A 48 -24.17 2.26 6.34
N GLN A 49 -23.07 1.57 6.65
CA GLN A 49 -21.90 1.49 5.79
C GLN A 49 -21.55 0.04 5.51
N SER A 50 -21.32 -0.28 4.24
CA SER A 50 -21.00 -1.61 3.76
C SER A 50 -19.49 -1.86 3.77
N ILE A 51 -19.05 -2.97 4.35
CA ILE A 51 -17.63 -3.39 4.31
C ILE A 51 -17.55 -4.78 3.72
N GLN A 52 -16.63 -4.95 2.76
CA GLN A 52 -16.41 -6.25 2.14
C GLN A 52 -16.07 -7.33 3.20
N GLN A 53 -16.45 -8.57 2.91
CA GLN A 53 -16.26 -9.71 3.80
C GLN A 53 -14.79 -10.01 4.13
N ASN A 54 -14.56 -10.79 5.18
CA ASN A 54 -13.24 -11.22 5.66
C ASN A 54 -12.29 -10.06 6.01
N THR A 55 -12.83 -8.87 6.28
CA THR A 55 -12.09 -7.71 6.75
C THR A 55 -12.02 -7.74 8.26
N TRP A 56 -10.86 -7.36 8.81
CA TRP A 56 -10.68 -7.20 10.25
C TRP A 56 -10.73 -5.72 10.59
N LEU A 57 -11.67 -5.36 11.46
CA LEU A 57 -11.94 -3.99 11.86
C LEU A 57 -11.80 -3.84 13.38
N SER A 58 -11.38 -2.65 13.80
CA SER A 58 -11.39 -2.21 15.20
C SER A 58 -12.01 -0.82 15.22
N PHE A 59 -13.14 -0.66 15.91
CA PHE A 59 -13.77 0.64 16.13
C PHE A 59 -13.50 1.05 17.57
N TYR A 60 -12.76 2.14 17.77
CA TYR A 60 -12.46 2.69 19.08
C TYR A 60 -13.54 3.68 19.51
N ALA A 61 -14.06 3.51 20.72
CA ALA A 61 -15.05 4.38 21.32
C ALA A 61 -14.39 5.60 21.99
N ILE A 62 -14.40 6.75 21.31
CA ILE A 62 -13.98 8.04 21.89
C ILE A 62 -14.94 8.45 23.00
N GLU A 63 -16.23 8.22 22.75
CA GLU A 63 -17.31 8.32 23.73
C GLU A 63 -18.08 7.00 23.82
N GLU A 64 -18.85 6.85 24.90
CA GLU A 64 -19.74 5.69 25.07
C GLU A 64 -20.72 5.60 23.90
N SER A 65 -20.70 4.48 23.19
CA SER A 65 -21.30 4.36 21.86
C SER A 65 -22.11 3.06 21.70
N ASP A 66 -23.16 3.14 20.89
CA ASP A 66 -23.97 2.00 20.48
C ASP A 66 -23.82 1.77 18.97
N VAL A 67 -23.46 0.55 18.58
CA VAL A 67 -23.23 0.17 17.18
C VAL A 67 -24.17 -0.94 16.78
N GLU A 68 -24.89 -0.74 15.69
CA GLU A 68 -25.59 -1.81 15.00
C GLU A 68 -24.65 -2.47 13.98
N ILE A 69 -24.52 -3.78 14.04
CA ILE A 69 -23.75 -4.59 13.09
C ILE A 69 -24.64 -5.66 12.49
N VAL A 70 -24.46 -5.92 11.21
CA VAL A 70 -25.18 -6.95 10.46
C VAL A 70 -24.18 -7.93 9.85
N ASN A 71 -24.42 -9.22 9.99
CA ASN A 71 -23.64 -10.31 9.37
C ASN A 71 -22.16 -10.31 9.76
N SER A 72 -21.83 -10.12 11.05
CA SER A 72 -20.47 -10.33 11.56
C SER A 72 -20.13 -11.82 11.66
N LYS A 73 -18.94 -12.26 11.24
CA LYS A 73 -18.43 -13.62 11.55
C LYS A 73 -18.04 -13.76 13.02
N SER A 74 -17.47 -12.69 13.57
CA SER A 74 -17.06 -12.60 14.97
C SER A 74 -17.05 -11.14 15.38
N CYS A 75 -17.46 -10.85 16.61
CA CYS A 75 -17.34 -9.54 17.23
C CYS A 75 -17.11 -9.67 18.74
N TYR A 76 -16.22 -8.84 19.30
CA TYR A 76 -15.99 -8.78 20.75
C TYR A 76 -15.39 -7.43 21.15
N ILE A 77 -15.51 -7.08 22.43
CA ILE A 77 -14.92 -5.86 22.98
C ILE A 77 -13.50 -6.17 23.50
N GLY A 78 -12.51 -5.44 23.00
CA GLY A 78 -11.12 -5.57 23.42
C GLY A 78 -10.90 -5.08 24.86
N ILE A 79 -10.13 -5.83 25.64
CA ILE A 79 -9.80 -5.46 27.03
C ILE A 79 -8.83 -4.27 27.08
N LYS A 80 -7.78 -4.32 26.26
CA LYS A 80 -6.73 -3.30 26.13
C LYS A 80 -6.78 -2.66 24.74
N SER A 81 -6.58 -1.35 24.70
CA SER A 81 -6.43 -0.55 23.48
C SER A 81 -5.07 0.14 23.48
N VAL A 82 -4.50 0.37 22.31
CA VAL A 82 -3.26 1.15 22.09
C VAL A 82 -3.54 2.54 21.53
N VAL A 83 -4.82 2.88 21.31
CA VAL A 83 -5.21 4.11 20.61
C VAL A 83 -4.78 5.37 21.37
N GLU A 84 -4.89 5.39 22.71
CA GLU A 84 -4.42 6.51 23.53
C GLU A 84 -2.90 6.71 23.44
N GLU A 85 -2.13 5.63 23.37
CA GLU A 85 -0.67 5.69 23.13
C GLU A 85 -0.39 6.29 21.75
N TYR A 86 -1.12 5.85 20.71
CA TYR A 86 -0.91 6.33 19.34
C TYR A 86 -1.30 7.80 19.20
N TYR A 87 -2.37 8.24 19.86
CA TYR A 87 -2.78 9.63 19.91
C TYR A 87 -1.77 10.50 20.69
N SER A 88 -1.23 10.00 21.81
CA SER A 88 -0.16 10.69 22.55
C SER A 88 1.11 10.86 21.70
N ILE A 89 1.49 9.83 20.94
CA ILE A 89 2.61 9.91 19.99
C ILE A 89 2.35 10.99 18.94
N PHE A 90 1.15 11.03 18.36
CA PHE A 90 0.76 12.07 17.42
C PHE A 90 0.87 13.48 18.04
N ASN A 91 0.37 13.67 19.26
CA ASN A 91 0.46 14.96 19.94
C ASN A 91 1.92 15.40 20.14
N ASN A 92 2.80 14.50 20.56
CA ASN A 92 4.23 14.80 20.71
C ASN A 92 4.87 15.21 19.37
N LEU A 93 4.54 14.52 18.26
CA LEU A 93 5.00 14.91 16.92
C LEU A 93 4.48 16.30 16.55
N ASN A 94 3.20 16.58 16.83
CA ASN A 94 2.58 17.86 16.53
C ASN A 94 3.16 19.01 17.38
N ASP A 95 3.47 18.76 18.65
CA ASP A 95 4.12 19.74 19.53
C ASP A 95 5.52 20.04 19.02
N ASN A 96 6.28 19.02 18.62
CA ASN A 96 7.60 19.20 18.00
C ASN A 96 7.53 20.02 16.70
N ARG A 97 6.47 19.87 15.88
CA ARG A 97 6.29 20.68 14.67
C ARG A 97 6.32 22.18 14.95
N SER A 98 5.77 22.61 16.08
CA SER A 98 5.75 24.02 16.47
C SER A 98 7.14 24.60 16.80
N HIS A 99 8.13 23.74 17.02
CA HIS A 99 9.49 24.14 17.37
C HIS A 99 10.40 24.31 16.15
N PHE A 100 10.00 23.79 14.98
CA PHE A 100 10.71 24.03 13.73
C PHE A 100 10.42 25.44 13.22
N ALA A 101 11.45 26.09 12.67
CA ALA A 101 11.25 27.38 12.01
C ALA A 101 10.29 27.24 10.82
N GLU A 102 9.65 28.34 10.38
CA GLU A 102 8.67 28.28 9.27
C GLU A 102 9.24 27.69 7.98
N ASP A 103 10.55 27.81 7.78
CA ASP A 103 11.29 27.31 6.62
C ASP A 103 11.98 25.95 6.86
N GLU A 104 11.87 25.35 8.05
CA GLU A 104 12.42 24.02 8.32
C GLU A 104 11.38 22.93 8.01
N PRO A 105 11.79 21.80 7.40
CA PRO A 105 10.89 20.68 7.20
C PRO A 105 10.48 20.05 8.54
N ALA A 106 9.20 19.70 8.66
CA ALA A 106 8.75 18.88 9.78
C ALA A 106 9.36 17.46 9.70
N GLN A 107 9.34 16.77 10.83
CA GLN A 107 10.00 15.47 11.02
C GLN A 107 9.62 14.43 9.95
N ILE A 108 10.63 13.70 9.49
CA ILE A 108 10.51 12.53 8.63
C ILE A 108 10.55 11.29 9.52
N ILE A 109 9.43 10.56 9.60
CA ILE A 109 9.29 9.39 10.47
C ILE A 109 9.29 8.09 9.67
N LEU A 110 9.97 7.07 10.19
CA LEU A 110 9.96 5.70 9.68
C LEU A 110 9.23 4.77 10.65
N VAL A 111 8.26 4.02 10.15
CA VAL A 111 7.56 2.96 10.88
C VAL A 111 8.05 1.61 10.39
N THR A 112 8.68 0.83 11.27
CA THR A 112 9.22 -0.50 10.97
C THR A 112 8.94 -1.51 12.08
N GLY A 113 9.22 -2.78 11.83
CA GLY A 113 9.03 -3.87 12.79
C GLY A 113 8.65 -5.20 12.13
N PRO A 114 8.57 -6.29 12.91
CA PRO A 114 8.30 -7.63 12.41
C PRO A 114 6.96 -7.76 11.69
N ALA A 115 6.75 -8.85 10.96
CA ALA A 115 5.44 -9.16 10.40
C ALA A 115 4.36 -9.15 11.50
N ARG A 116 3.19 -8.59 11.20
CA ARG A 116 2.03 -8.55 12.12
C ARG A 116 2.25 -7.77 13.42
N SER A 117 3.13 -6.77 13.41
CA SER A 117 3.33 -5.83 14.53
C SER A 117 2.36 -4.64 14.55
N GLY A 118 1.52 -4.49 13.51
CA GLY A 118 0.54 -3.38 13.44
C GLY A 118 1.03 -2.11 12.72
N LYS A 119 2.16 -2.18 11.99
CA LYS A 119 2.71 -1.04 11.23
C LYS A 119 1.67 -0.27 10.40
N THR A 120 0.82 -0.97 9.65
CA THR A 120 -0.22 -0.33 8.83
C THR A 120 -1.24 0.39 9.70
N THR A 121 -1.70 -0.25 10.77
CA THR A 121 -2.63 0.34 11.74
C THR A 121 -2.04 1.60 12.36
N PHE A 122 -0.80 1.54 12.85
CA PHE A 122 -0.13 2.69 13.42
C PHE A 122 0.04 3.83 12.39
N ALA A 123 0.54 3.52 11.19
CA ALA A 123 0.71 4.51 10.13
C ALA A 123 -0.63 5.19 9.77
N LEU A 124 -1.73 4.43 9.66
CA LEU A 124 -3.06 4.99 9.39
C LEU A 124 -3.57 5.91 10.51
N HIS A 125 -3.35 5.57 11.79
CA HIS A 125 -3.68 6.49 12.89
C HIS A 125 -2.91 7.80 12.75
N GLN A 126 -1.60 7.73 12.54
CA GLN A 126 -0.76 8.93 12.41
C GLN A 126 -1.18 9.77 11.20
N LEU A 127 -1.49 9.15 10.06
CA LEU A 127 -1.98 9.85 8.87
C LEU A 127 -3.35 10.52 9.12
N ASN A 128 -4.31 9.78 9.67
CA ASN A 128 -5.66 10.29 9.89
C ASN A 128 -5.70 11.44 10.90
N TYR A 129 -4.98 11.31 12.02
CA TYR A 129 -4.88 12.41 12.98
C TYR A 129 -4.22 13.64 12.35
N GLN A 130 -3.16 13.47 11.55
CA GLN A 130 -2.54 14.60 10.86
C GLN A 130 -3.50 15.33 9.92
N VAL A 131 -4.24 14.58 9.10
CA VAL A 131 -5.24 15.17 8.19
C VAL A 131 -6.34 15.89 8.94
N GLN A 132 -6.86 15.31 10.04
CA GLN A 132 -7.88 15.96 10.86
C GLN A 132 -7.41 17.29 11.47
N TYR A 133 -6.12 17.41 11.75
CA TYR A 133 -5.50 18.66 12.24
C TYR A 133 -5.08 19.61 11.11
N GLY A 134 -5.46 19.31 9.86
CA GLY A 134 -5.23 20.18 8.70
C GLY A 134 -3.86 20.04 8.03
N TYR A 135 -3.11 18.99 8.36
CA TYR A 135 -1.84 18.68 7.70
C TYR A 135 -2.04 17.81 6.46
N ASN A 136 -1.09 17.90 5.53
CA ASN A 136 -1.02 17.13 4.29
C ASN A 136 0.31 16.35 4.22
N PRO A 137 0.52 15.32 5.06
CA PRO A 137 1.80 14.60 5.10
C PRO A 137 2.06 13.85 3.80
N LEU A 138 3.35 13.73 3.46
CA LEU A 138 3.78 12.81 2.42
C LEU A 138 3.84 11.40 2.99
N PHE A 139 3.05 10.49 2.44
CA PHE A 139 3.06 9.09 2.83
C PHE A 139 3.85 8.26 1.82
N VAL A 140 4.78 7.45 2.32
CA VAL A 140 5.60 6.53 1.52
C VAL A 140 5.37 5.11 2.01
N ASP A 141 5.08 4.21 1.07
CA ASP A 141 4.86 2.81 1.38
C ASP A 141 5.82 1.90 0.59
N LEU A 142 6.72 1.27 1.33
CA LEU A 142 7.79 0.43 0.81
C LEU A 142 7.44 -1.07 0.86
N SER A 143 6.22 -1.45 1.23
CA SER A 143 5.82 -2.86 1.20
C SER A 143 5.45 -3.31 -0.22
N LEU A 144 6.17 -4.28 -0.79
CA LEU A 144 5.77 -4.91 -2.07
C LEU A 144 4.56 -5.82 -1.92
N SER A 145 4.32 -6.42 -0.75
CA SER A 145 3.28 -7.44 -0.59
C SER A 145 1.94 -6.90 -0.13
N THR A 146 1.94 -5.80 0.64
CA THR A 146 0.73 -5.27 1.30
C THR A 146 0.62 -3.76 1.15
N ASN A 147 1.09 -3.22 0.02
CA ASN A 147 1.06 -1.79 -0.26
C ASN A 147 -0.36 -1.23 -0.11
N ILE A 148 -0.50 -0.07 0.53
CA ILE A 148 -1.79 0.61 0.72
C ILE A 148 -1.95 1.85 -0.17
N ILE A 149 -0.97 2.18 -1.01
CA ILE A 149 -1.07 3.26 -2.00
C ILE A 149 -1.41 2.69 -3.38
N THR A 150 -0.80 1.55 -3.71
CA THR A 150 -0.81 0.98 -5.06
C THR A 150 -0.93 -0.54 -5.02
N LEU A 151 -0.88 -1.19 -6.19
CA LEU A 151 -0.97 -2.64 -6.30
C LEU A 151 0.25 -3.36 -5.69
N PRO A 152 0.07 -4.59 -5.22
CA PRO A 152 1.19 -5.44 -4.82
C PRO A 152 2.19 -5.60 -5.98
N GLY A 153 3.46 -5.77 -5.62
CA GLY A 153 4.58 -5.76 -6.55
C GLY A 153 5.18 -4.37 -6.79
N CYS A 154 4.61 -3.34 -6.17
CA CYS A 154 5.04 -1.96 -6.32
C CYS A 154 5.33 -1.29 -4.96
N ILE A 155 6.16 -0.25 -5.01
CA ILE A 155 6.33 0.73 -3.94
C ILE A 155 5.89 2.10 -4.45
N GLY A 156 5.53 3.01 -3.54
CA GLY A 156 5.12 4.34 -3.96
C GLY A 156 5.00 5.35 -2.84
N CYS A 157 4.68 6.58 -3.22
CA CYS A 157 4.37 7.66 -2.32
C CYS A 157 3.24 8.54 -2.84
N THR A 158 2.64 9.32 -1.94
CA THR A 158 1.51 10.20 -2.24
C THR A 158 1.30 11.22 -1.12
N VAL A 159 0.75 12.39 -1.45
CA VAL A 159 0.34 13.38 -0.45
C VAL A 159 -1.04 13.00 0.06
N VAL A 160 -1.17 12.85 1.37
CA VAL A 160 -2.44 12.47 1.99
C VAL A 160 -3.15 13.74 2.46
N SER A 161 -4.25 14.07 1.81
CA SER A 161 -5.08 15.25 2.14
C SER A 161 -6.45 14.91 2.71
N ASN A 162 -6.83 13.63 2.69
CA ASN A 162 -8.12 13.15 3.18
C ASN A 162 -7.90 11.92 4.07
N THR A 163 -8.78 11.74 5.06
CA THR A 163 -8.70 10.62 5.99
C THR A 163 -9.02 9.30 5.29
N PHE A 164 -8.29 8.25 5.66
CA PHE A 164 -8.61 6.86 5.35
C PHE A 164 -9.81 6.40 6.17
N SER A 165 -10.92 6.11 5.51
CA SER A 165 -12.09 5.50 6.14
C SER A 165 -12.14 3.98 5.84
N PRO A 166 -12.89 3.19 6.63
CA PRO A 166 -12.98 1.75 6.40
C PRO A 166 -13.68 1.40 5.08
N THR A 167 -14.57 2.25 4.56
CA THR A 167 -15.30 2.08 3.30
C THR A 167 -14.52 2.54 2.08
N THR A 168 -13.80 3.66 2.22
CA THR A 168 -13.12 4.28 1.08
C THR A 168 -11.72 3.74 0.88
N GLN A 169 -10.95 3.49 1.95
CA GLN A 169 -9.52 3.11 1.93
C GLN A 169 -8.68 3.80 0.82
N LEU A 170 -8.72 3.30 -0.41
CA LEU A 170 -7.97 3.73 -1.59
C LEU A 170 -8.73 4.74 -2.49
N ASP A 171 -10.05 4.75 -2.47
CA ASP A 171 -10.89 5.31 -3.56
C ASP A 171 -10.81 6.84 -3.73
N TYR A 172 -10.37 7.59 -2.70
CA TYR A 172 -10.49 9.07 -2.69
C TYR A 172 -9.26 9.83 -2.14
N ASN A 173 -8.18 9.13 -1.79
CA ASN A 173 -7.11 9.74 -0.99
C ASN A 173 -5.80 10.01 -1.75
N PHE A 174 -5.67 9.54 -3.00
CA PHE A 174 -4.41 9.62 -3.73
C PHE A 174 -4.56 10.45 -5.01
N ASN A 175 -4.39 11.77 -4.86
CA ASN A 175 -4.15 12.62 -6.01
C ASN A 175 -2.74 12.34 -6.54
N GLN A 176 -2.64 11.62 -7.67
CA GLN A 176 -1.41 11.40 -8.42
C GLN A 176 -0.27 10.74 -7.61
N PRO A 177 -0.42 9.46 -7.18
CA PRO A 177 0.67 8.75 -6.51
C PRO A 177 1.88 8.56 -7.44
N LEU A 178 3.09 8.63 -6.90
CA LEU A 178 4.31 8.22 -7.59
C LEU A 178 4.59 6.75 -7.27
N VAL A 179 4.65 5.91 -8.29
CA VAL A 179 4.73 4.45 -8.14
C VAL A 179 5.85 3.87 -8.99
N TYR A 180 6.57 2.90 -8.42
CA TYR A 180 7.56 2.08 -9.13
C TYR A 180 7.24 0.58 -8.97
N CYS A 181 7.31 -0.16 -10.06
CA CYS A 181 6.97 -1.59 -10.11
C CYS A 181 8.23 -2.46 -10.08
N CYS A 182 8.38 -3.27 -9.03
CA CYS A 182 9.43 -4.30 -8.94
C CYS A 182 9.05 -5.55 -9.73
N GLY A 183 7.77 -5.81 -9.98
CA GLY A 183 7.31 -7.00 -10.69
C GLY A 183 7.45 -8.31 -9.90
N THR A 184 7.51 -8.21 -8.58
CA THR A 184 7.47 -9.32 -7.61
C THR A 184 6.96 -8.80 -6.28
N THR A 185 6.23 -9.61 -5.53
CA THR A 185 5.81 -9.28 -4.16
C THR A 185 6.86 -9.62 -3.11
N LYS A 186 7.95 -10.31 -3.50
CA LYS A 186 9.05 -10.71 -2.61
C LYS A 186 10.25 -9.84 -2.88
N ILE A 187 10.70 -9.13 -1.86
CA ILE A 187 11.80 -8.16 -2.00
C ILE A 187 13.11 -8.89 -2.32
N GLU A 188 13.33 -10.06 -1.70
CA GLU A 188 14.53 -10.87 -1.90
C GLU A 188 14.78 -11.25 -3.37
N ASP A 189 13.73 -11.38 -4.19
CA ASP A 189 13.84 -11.77 -5.60
C ASP A 189 14.51 -10.68 -6.46
N LYS A 190 14.48 -9.42 -6.03
CA LYS A 190 14.98 -8.26 -6.79
C LYS A 190 15.58 -7.15 -5.91
N ASN A 191 16.45 -7.53 -4.98
CA ASN A 191 17.06 -6.61 -4.01
C ASN A 191 17.72 -5.36 -4.65
N PRO A 192 18.62 -5.47 -5.66
CA PRO A 192 19.20 -4.29 -6.31
C PRO A 192 18.18 -3.34 -6.93
N LEU A 193 17.15 -3.86 -7.60
CA LEU A 193 16.08 -3.02 -8.16
C LEU A 193 15.29 -2.31 -7.07
N TYR A 194 14.97 -3.02 -5.99
CA TYR A 194 14.25 -2.46 -4.85
C TYR A 194 15.05 -1.32 -4.19
N TYR A 195 16.37 -1.47 -4.03
CA TYR A 195 17.24 -0.41 -3.53
C TYR A 195 17.30 0.80 -4.47
N HIS A 196 17.39 0.56 -5.78
CA HIS A 196 17.35 1.63 -6.77
C HIS A 196 16.04 2.44 -6.67
N TYR A 197 14.88 1.78 -6.59
CA TYR A 197 13.61 2.48 -6.45
C TYR A 197 13.42 3.16 -5.08
N ILE A 198 14.03 2.66 -4.00
CA ILE A 198 14.08 3.39 -2.71
C ILE A 198 14.80 4.72 -2.89
N GLU A 199 15.95 4.75 -3.57
CA GLU A 199 16.70 5.99 -3.81
C GLU A 199 15.91 6.97 -4.68
N LEU A 200 15.28 6.48 -5.75
CA LEU A 200 14.46 7.32 -6.63
C LEU A 200 13.24 7.88 -5.90
N LEU A 201 12.52 7.07 -5.12
CA LEU A 201 11.42 7.57 -4.30
C LEU A 201 11.91 8.61 -3.29
N ALA A 202 13.02 8.37 -2.61
CA ALA A 202 13.56 9.30 -1.63
C ALA A 202 13.90 10.65 -2.26
N ALA A 203 14.62 10.65 -3.40
CA ALA A 203 14.97 11.87 -4.11
C ALA A 203 13.73 12.68 -4.54
N ASN A 204 12.72 12.00 -5.08
CA ASN A 204 11.45 12.65 -5.48
C ASN A 204 10.66 13.17 -4.27
N CYS A 205 10.62 12.42 -3.17
CA CYS A 205 9.92 12.83 -1.94
C CYS A 205 10.56 14.08 -1.33
N LEU A 206 11.89 14.11 -1.22
CA LEU A 206 12.63 15.27 -0.70
C LEU A 206 12.45 16.49 -1.63
N THR A 207 12.43 16.29 -2.95
CA THR A 207 12.14 17.36 -3.91
C THR A 207 10.73 17.91 -3.75
N LYS A 208 9.73 17.03 -3.56
CA LYS A 208 8.34 17.42 -3.29
C LYS A 208 8.22 18.20 -1.98
N MET A 209 8.90 17.74 -0.93
CA MET A 209 8.91 18.42 0.38
C MET A 209 9.56 19.79 0.30
N ASN A 210 10.62 19.97 -0.49
CA ASN A 210 11.27 21.28 -0.66
C ASN A 210 10.45 22.27 -1.51
N SER A 211 9.65 21.77 -2.45
CA SER A 211 8.86 22.61 -3.38
C SER A 211 7.46 22.94 -2.87
N ASP A 212 6.90 22.13 -1.98
CA ASP A 212 5.53 22.27 -1.47
C ASP A 212 5.52 22.57 0.02
N GLN A 213 5.24 23.82 0.38
CA GLN A 213 5.22 24.28 1.77
C GLN A 213 4.18 23.55 2.64
N SER A 214 3.05 23.12 2.06
CA SER A 214 2.05 22.36 2.83
C SER A 214 2.59 21.00 3.22
N VAL A 215 3.27 20.31 2.30
CA VAL A 215 3.91 19.02 2.56
C VAL A 215 5.08 19.19 3.51
N LYS A 216 5.91 20.23 3.30
CA LYS A 216 7.06 20.57 4.15
C LYS A 216 6.70 20.70 5.61
N LYS A 217 5.65 21.48 5.91
CA LYS A 217 5.16 21.69 7.29
C LYS A 217 4.47 20.46 7.89
N SER A 218 4.03 19.53 7.05
CA SER A 218 3.35 18.30 7.49
C SER A 218 4.33 17.17 7.78
N GLY A 219 5.47 17.14 7.09
CA GLY A 219 6.48 16.10 7.21
C GLY A 219 6.15 14.87 6.36
N MET A 220 6.83 13.76 6.66
CA MET A 220 6.71 12.52 5.88
C MET A 220 6.60 11.30 6.79
N ILE A 221 5.71 10.37 6.44
CA ILE A 221 5.54 9.10 7.13
C ILE A 221 5.90 7.97 6.18
N ILE A 222 6.90 7.17 6.54
CA ILE A 222 7.39 6.06 5.74
C ILE A 222 7.03 4.76 6.42
N ARG A 223 6.28 3.89 5.73
CA ARG A 223 6.03 2.52 6.19
C ARG A 223 7.00 1.57 5.49
N CYS A 224 7.82 0.86 6.26
CA CYS A 224 8.74 -0.15 5.75
C CYS A 224 8.54 -1.50 6.46
N PRO A 225 8.42 -2.62 5.73
CA PRO A 225 8.56 -3.93 6.35
C PRO A 225 9.99 -4.12 6.86
N PHE A 226 10.17 -4.81 7.99
CA PHE A 226 11.49 -5.26 8.41
C PHE A 226 11.89 -6.49 7.58
N ILE A 227 13.03 -6.39 6.90
CA ILE A 227 13.61 -7.44 6.04
C ILE A 227 15.02 -7.74 6.51
N SER A 228 15.86 -6.71 6.54
CA SER A 228 17.21 -6.72 7.08
C SER A 228 17.57 -5.32 7.56
N MET A 229 18.58 -5.22 8.41
CA MET A 229 19.11 -3.91 8.81
C MET A 229 19.75 -3.13 7.67
N GLU A 230 20.24 -3.79 6.63
CA GLU A 230 20.76 -3.11 5.44
C GLU A 230 19.67 -2.32 4.73
N VAL A 231 18.47 -2.90 4.59
CA VAL A 231 17.30 -2.21 4.03
C VAL A 231 16.92 -1.01 4.91
N ILE A 232 16.87 -1.19 6.24
CA ILE A 232 16.52 -0.10 7.16
C ILE A 232 17.55 1.04 7.06
N LYS A 233 18.85 0.74 7.10
CA LYS A 233 19.91 1.74 6.90
C LYS A 233 19.76 2.46 5.56
N LYS A 234 19.47 1.72 4.48
CA LYS A 234 19.26 2.30 3.16
C LYS A 234 18.10 3.29 3.16
N VAL A 235 16.96 2.90 3.74
CA VAL A 235 15.77 3.78 3.83
C VAL A 235 16.06 5.01 4.68
N VAL A 236 16.62 4.82 5.89
CA VAL A 236 16.95 5.92 6.81
C VAL A 236 17.87 6.95 6.15
N ASN A 237 18.96 6.49 5.53
CA ASN A 237 19.95 7.38 4.92
C ASN A 237 19.44 8.05 3.63
N SER A 238 18.64 7.35 2.83
CA SER A 238 18.12 7.89 1.56
C SER A 238 17.04 8.95 1.80
N PHE A 239 16.10 8.67 2.71
CA PHE A 239 15.00 9.58 3.01
C PHE A 239 15.33 10.65 4.05
N LYS A 240 16.53 10.61 4.67
CA LYS A 240 16.92 11.51 5.76
C LYS A 240 15.94 11.45 6.93
N VAL A 241 15.65 10.23 7.38
CA VAL A 241 14.71 9.96 8.49
C VAL A 241 15.24 10.50 9.81
N ASP A 242 14.43 11.27 10.54
CA ASP A 242 14.78 11.84 11.85
C ASP A 242 14.45 10.90 13.02
N LEU A 243 13.35 10.15 12.89
CA LEU A 243 12.78 9.33 13.96
C LEU A 243 12.27 7.99 13.43
N VAL A 244 12.67 6.89 14.08
CA VAL A 244 12.24 5.53 13.78
C VAL A 244 11.34 4.98 14.87
N TYR A 245 10.07 4.73 14.54
CA TYR A 245 9.14 3.98 15.37
C TYR A 245 9.28 2.47 15.11
N VAL A 246 9.72 1.74 16.13
CA VAL A 246 9.94 0.29 16.08
C VAL A 246 8.77 -0.41 16.75
N MET A 247 7.95 -1.06 15.93
CA MET A 247 6.76 -1.78 16.37
C MET A 247 7.14 -3.16 16.93
N ASP A 248 6.84 -3.42 18.20
CA ASP A 248 6.83 -4.77 18.81
C ASP A 248 8.15 -5.56 18.68
N SER A 249 9.30 -4.89 18.74
CA SER A 249 10.60 -5.56 18.73
C SER A 249 11.70 -4.75 19.44
N GLU A 250 11.97 -5.08 20.69
CA GLU A 250 13.08 -4.50 21.46
C GLU A 250 14.44 -4.86 20.85
N GLN A 251 14.58 -6.08 20.31
CA GLN A 251 15.80 -6.49 19.63
C GLN A 251 16.11 -5.57 18.44
N LEU A 252 15.12 -5.31 17.58
CA LEU A 252 15.28 -4.41 16.44
C LEU A 252 15.54 -2.98 16.88
N LEU A 253 14.91 -2.53 17.98
CA LEU A 253 15.18 -1.21 18.55
C LEU A 253 16.65 -1.08 18.95
N ASN A 254 17.18 -2.04 19.72
CA ASN A 254 18.59 -2.05 20.12
C ASN A 254 19.54 -2.11 18.90
N GLU A 255 19.15 -2.83 17.85
CA GLU A 255 19.93 -2.91 16.61
C GLU A 255 19.94 -1.59 15.82
N ILE A 256 18.83 -0.85 15.84
CA ILE A 256 18.73 0.52 15.27
C ILE A 256 19.56 1.50 16.10
N GLU A 257 19.47 1.46 17.43
CA GLU A 257 20.23 2.36 18.33
C GLU A 257 21.74 2.13 18.26
N SER A 258 22.18 0.89 18.04
CA SER A 258 23.60 0.56 17.86
C SER A 258 24.10 0.74 16.42
N SER A 259 23.21 1.02 15.47
CA SER A 259 23.58 1.23 14.08
C SER A 259 24.12 2.64 13.82
N GLN A 260 25.14 2.72 12.97
CA GLN A 260 25.64 3.99 12.45
C GLN A 260 24.83 4.40 11.21
N PHE A 261 24.27 5.61 11.25
CA PHE A 261 23.57 6.27 10.15
C PHE A 261 24.36 7.51 9.70
N ASP A 262 24.02 8.04 8.53
CA ASP A 262 24.74 9.19 7.95
C ASP A 262 24.45 10.52 8.68
N HIS A 263 23.43 10.54 9.54
CA HIS A 263 22.96 11.68 10.31
C HIS A 263 22.39 11.23 11.66
N CYS A 264 22.02 12.17 12.53
CA CYS A 264 21.43 11.85 13.82
C CYS A 264 20.01 11.29 13.64
N VAL A 265 19.76 10.11 14.20
CA VAL A 265 18.48 9.43 14.11
C VAL A 265 18.06 9.02 15.52
N THR A 266 16.83 9.34 15.86
CA THR A 266 16.20 8.91 17.12
C THR A 266 15.34 7.68 16.87
N SER A 267 15.10 6.87 17.90
CA SER A 267 14.21 5.71 17.80
C SER A 267 13.32 5.58 19.03
N SER A 268 12.12 5.04 18.84
CA SER A 268 11.16 4.79 19.92
C SER A 268 10.45 3.46 19.71
N PHE A 269 10.27 2.72 20.79
CA PHE A 269 9.41 1.55 20.81
C PHE A 269 7.94 1.96 20.69
N VAL A 270 7.12 1.14 20.02
CA VAL A 270 5.67 1.29 19.94
C VAL A 270 4.98 -0.05 20.16
N ASN A 271 3.96 -0.06 21.02
CA ASN A 271 3.23 -1.29 21.33
C ASN A 271 2.38 -1.76 20.15
N LYS A 272 2.35 -3.09 19.99
CA LYS A 272 1.45 -3.76 19.05
C LYS A 272 -0.02 -3.66 19.49
N PRO A 273 -0.98 -3.43 18.57
CA PRO A 273 -2.39 -3.56 18.87
C PRO A 273 -2.75 -4.99 19.29
N ALA A 274 -3.35 -5.14 20.47
CA ALA A 274 -3.74 -6.45 21.01
C ALA A 274 -4.79 -7.18 20.15
N GLY A 275 -5.47 -6.46 19.25
CA GLY A 275 -6.49 -7.02 18.37
C GLY A 275 -5.95 -7.82 17.19
N ILE A 276 -4.64 -7.82 16.94
CA ILE A 276 -4.06 -8.46 15.74
C ILE A 276 -4.21 -9.98 15.78
N PRO A 277 -4.91 -10.56 14.79
CA PRO A 277 -5.02 -11.96 14.44
C PRO A 277 -3.91 -12.89 14.87
N LEU A 278 -4.18 -14.00 15.55
CA LEU A 278 -3.39 -15.22 15.34
C LEU A 278 -3.82 -15.86 14.02
N CYS A 279 -3.35 -15.30 12.90
CA CYS A 279 -3.61 -15.85 11.58
C CYS A 279 -2.75 -17.11 11.37
N ILE A 280 -3.37 -18.28 11.48
CA ILE A 280 -2.72 -19.58 11.25
C ILE A 280 -2.34 -19.71 9.76
N GLU A 281 -3.19 -19.22 8.86
CA GLU A 281 -2.98 -19.23 7.40
C GLU A 281 -2.54 -17.85 6.86
N TYR A 282 -1.43 -17.33 7.38
CA TYR A 282 -0.98 -15.97 7.06
C TYR A 282 -0.76 -15.74 5.56
N ASN A 283 -0.15 -16.69 4.85
CA ASN A 283 0.09 -16.54 3.41
C ASN A 283 -1.22 -16.46 2.61
N SER A 284 -2.22 -17.28 2.97
CA SER A 284 -3.56 -17.23 2.36
C SER A 284 -4.28 -15.92 2.67
N PHE A 285 -4.09 -15.36 3.87
CA PHE A 285 -4.58 -14.03 4.22
C PHE A 285 -3.94 -12.93 3.37
N ILE A 286 -2.60 -12.95 3.22
CA ILE A 286 -1.88 -11.98 2.39
C ILE A 286 -2.32 -12.08 0.92
N ARG A 287 -2.45 -13.29 0.38
CA ARG A 287 -2.94 -13.50 -1.00
C ARG A 287 -4.34 -12.91 -1.20
N ARG A 288 -5.26 -13.11 -0.24
CA ARG A 288 -6.60 -12.48 -0.27
C ARG A 288 -6.53 -10.96 -0.25
N LEU A 289 -5.66 -10.39 0.59
CA LEU A 289 -5.48 -8.93 0.65
C LEU A 289 -4.94 -8.39 -0.68
N GLN A 290 -3.99 -9.10 -1.30
CA GLN A 290 -3.42 -8.74 -2.59
C GLN A 290 -4.47 -8.82 -3.70
N HIS A 291 -5.26 -9.90 -3.75
CA HIS A 291 -6.36 -10.05 -4.70
C HIS A 291 -7.39 -8.93 -4.56
N ARG A 292 -7.75 -8.60 -3.31
CA ARG A 292 -8.64 -7.48 -3.00
C ARG A 292 -8.08 -6.14 -3.45
N ALA A 293 -6.78 -5.88 -3.26
CA ALA A 293 -6.16 -4.63 -3.71
C ALA A 293 -6.25 -4.48 -5.25
N VAL A 294 -6.03 -5.57 -5.99
CA VAL A 294 -6.20 -5.59 -7.45
C VAL A 294 -7.66 -5.33 -7.83
N ASN A 295 -8.62 -6.02 -7.21
CA ASN A 295 -10.03 -5.81 -7.49
C ASN A 295 -10.49 -4.38 -7.18
N ASN A 296 -10.09 -3.83 -6.03
CA ASN A 296 -10.45 -2.48 -5.63
C ASN A 296 -9.89 -1.43 -6.59
N TYR A 297 -8.71 -1.64 -7.18
CA TYR A 297 -8.17 -0.73 -8.18
C TYR A 297 -9.05 -0.63 -9.43
N PHE A 298 -9.59 -1.75 -9.92
CA PHE A 298 -10.44 -1.75 -11.12
C PHE A 298 -11.90 -1.42 -10.85
N TYR A 299 -12.45 -1.89 -9.72
CA TYR A 299 -13.88 -1.88 -9.43
C TYR A 299 -14.28 -0.99 -8.24
N GLY A 300 -13.31 -0.36 -7.56
CA GLY A 300 -13.54 0.44 -6.35
C GLY A 300 -13.66 -0.41 -5.08
N CYS A 301 -13.54 0.24 -3.93
CA CYS A 301 -13.66 -0.39 -2.61
C CYS A 301 -15.12 -0.53 -2.17
N SER A 302 -15.97 0.44 -2.51
CA SER A 302 -17.37 0.50 -2.08
C SER A 302 -18.34 -0.09 -3.11
N PRO A 303 -19.20 -1.06 -2.72
CA PRO A 303 -20.29 -1.53 -3.57
C PRO A 303 -21.31 -0.44 -3.94
N GLU A 304 -21.39 0.61 -3.14
CA GLU A 304 -22.33 1.72 -3.35
C GLU A 304 -21.85 2.72 -4.42
N SER A 305 -20.54 2.75 -4.67
CA SER A 305 -19.90 3.60 -5.68
C SER A 305 -18.86 2.82 -6.48
N PRO A 306 -19.28 1.81 -7.28
CA PRO A 306 -18.35 0.97 -8.01
C PRO A 306 -17.70 1.75 -9.17
N LEU A 307 -16.42 1.46 -9.41
CA LEU A 307 -15.75 1.85 -10.64
C LEU A 307 -16.14 0.90 -11.78
N CYS A 308 -16.19 1.43 -13.00
CA CYS A 308 -16.61 0.70 -14.18
C CYS A 308 -15.43 0.60 -15.15
N PRO A 309 -14.54 -0.41 -14.99
CA PRO A 309 -13.43 -0.62 -15.90
C PRO A 309 -13.95 -1.06 -17.26
N ARG A 310 -13.15 -0.89 -18.32
CA ARG A 310 -13.55 -1.18 -19.69
C ARG A 310 -12.54 -2.07 -20.39
N SER A 311 -13.07 -3.08 -21.08
CA SER A 311 -12.29 -3.97 -21.94
C SER A 311 -12.10 -3.34 -23.31
N SER A 312 -10.88 -3.44 -23.83
CA SER A 312 -10.49 -2.97 -25.16
C SER A 312 -9.49 -3.93 -25.78
N VAL A 313 -9.56 -4.10 -27.10
CA VAL A 313 -8.54 -4.86 -27.83
C VAL A 313 -7.27 -4.01 -27.90
N LEU A 314 -6.14 -4.60 -27.51
CA LEU A 314 -4.83 -3.99 -27.70
C LEU A 314 -4.46 -4.05 -29.18
N LEU A 315 -4.92 -3.06 -29.94
CA LEU A 315 -4.72 -2.96 -31.40
C LEU A 315 -3.29 -2.65 -31.79
N SER A 316 -2.57 -1.90 -30.94
CA SER A 316 -1.23 -1.43 -31.26
C SER A 316 -0.27 -2.60 -31.36
N SER A 317 0.41 -2.78 -32.49
CA SER A 317 1.57 -3.67 -32.68
C SER A 317 2.86 -3.15 -32.02
N SER A 318 2.84 -1.96 -31.40
CA SER A 318 4.02 -1.32 -30.77
C SER A 318 4.15 -1.46 -29.25
N ALA A 319 3.11 -1.89 -28.52
CA ALA A 319 3.23 -2.37 -27.14
C ALA A 319 4.36 -3.42 -26.95
N LYS A 320 5.20 -3.21 -25.93
CA LYS A 320 6.38 -4.01 -25.58
C LYS A 320 6.20 -4.50 -24.15
N VAL A 321 6.35 -5.81 -23.96
CA VAL A 321 6.38 -6.39 -22.63
C VAL A 321 7.82 -6.44 -22.17
N VAL A 322 8.11 -5.95 -20.98
CA VAL A 322 9.47 -5.96 -20.42
C VAL A 322 9.50 -6.71 -19.11
N THR A 323 10.64 -7.33 -18.82
CA THR A 323 10.97 -7.87 -17.51
C THR A 323 12.22 -7.17 -17.00
N ILE A 324 12.12 -6.55 -15.83
CA ILE A 324 13.27 -5.96 -15.16
C ILE A 324 13.95 -7.07 -14.36
N LYS A 325 15.14 -7.47 -14.80
CA LYS A 325 15.98 -8.47 -14.14
C LYS A 325 16.90 -7.78 -13.15
N SER A 326 17.16 -8.48 -12.05
CA SER A 326 18.06 -8.07 -10.99
C SER A 326 18.74 -9.35 -10.49
N LEU A 327 20.07 -9.43 -10.52
CA LEU A 327 20.76 -10.58 -9.96
C LEU A 327 20.71 -10.52 -8.44
N ASN A 328 20.33 -11.63 -7.81
CA ASN A 328 20.45 -11.80 -6.38
C ASN A 328 21.90 -12.12 -6.02
N ASN A 329 22.37 -11.61 -4.89
CA ASN A 329 23.72 -11.87 -4.37
C ASN A 329 24.01 -13.37 -4.18
N GLU A 330 23.00 -14.23 -4.05
CA GLU A 330 23.17 -15.70 -3.98
C GLU A 330 23.76 -16.30 -5.25
N ASN A 331 23.55 -15.67 -6.41
CA ASN A 331 24.15 -16.08 -7.69
C ASN A 331 25.57 -15.52 -7.87
N ALA A 332 26.12 -14.79 -6.89
CA ALA A 332 27.46 -14.23 -6.96
C ALA A 332 28.55 -15.30 -7.07
N GLY A 333 28.30 -16.53 -6.60
CA GLY A 333 29.19 -17.67 -6.75
C GLY A 333 29.42 -18.11 -8.20
N PHE A 334 28.59 -17.66 -9.14
CA PHE A 334 28.73 -17.91 -10.58
C PHE A 334 29.36 -16.74 -11.34
N LEU A 335 29.72 -15.65 -10.65
CA LEU A 335 30.38 -14.52 -11.28
C LEU A 335 31.87 -14.81 -11.51
N PRO A 336 32.44 -14.39 -12.65
CA PRO A 336 33.88 -14.44 -12.86
C PRO A 336 34.62 -13.75 -11.71
N ILE A 337 35.74 -14.34 -11.29
CA ILE A 337 36.60 -13.79 -10.24
C ILE A 337 36.92 -12.33 -10.55
N GLY A 338 36.55 -11.43 -9.63
CA GLY A 338 36.79 -9.99 -9.72
C GLY A 338 35.57 -9.13 -10.11
N GLN A 339 34.42 -9.71 -10.46
CA GLN A 339 33.18 -8.94 -10.65
C GLN A 339 32.41 -8.75 -9.33
N PRO A 340 31.90 -7.53 -9.05
CA PRO A 340 31.08 -7.29 -7.87
C PRO A 340 29.76 -8.06 -7.94
N ALA A 341 29.33 -8.61 -6.80
CA ALA A 341 28.09 -9.40 -6.65
C ALA A 341 26.82 -8.65 -7.06
N SER A 342 26.84 -7.31 -7.00
CA SER A 342 25.70 -6.46 -7.35
C SER A 342 25.84 -5.98 -8.81
N GLN A 343 25.24 -6.72 -9.74
CA GLN A 343 24.92 -6.13 -11.04
C GLN A 343 23.75 -5.15 -10.88
N LYS A 344 23.85 -4.01 -11.56
CA LYS A 344 22.74 -3.07 -11.70
C LYS A 344 21.54 -3.78 -12.34
N PRO A 345 20.30 -3.40 -11.98
CA PRO A 345 19.13 -3.92 -12.67
C PRO A 345 19.25 -3.63 -14.18
N TYR A 346 18.72 -4.53 -14.99
CA TYR A 346 18.68 -4.39 -16.44
C TYR A 346 17.34 -4.88 -16.99
N VAL A 347 17.03 -4.45 -18.21
CA VAL A 347 15.72 -4.66 -18.83
C VAL A 347 15.88 -5.69 -19.94
N GLU A 348 14.95 -6.64 -19.99
CA GLU A 348 14.84 -7.61 -21.07
C GLU A 348 13.46 -7.46 -21.70
N GLU A 349 13.43 -7.27 -23.02
CA GLU A 349 12.20 -7.26 -23.80
C GLU A 349 11.70 -8.70 -23.99
N LYS A 350 10.38 -8.88 -23.85
CA LYS A 350 9.67 -10.13 -24.06
C LYS A 350 8.69 -10.01 -25.20
N ASP A 351 8.42 -11.14 -25.83
CA ASP A 351 7.39 -11.24 -26.84
C ASP A 351 6.01 -11.07 -26.19
N ARG A 352 5.11 -10.42 -26.92
CA ARG A 352 3.70 -10.26 -26.49
C ARG A 352 2.99 -11.59 -26.26
N GLN A 353 3.44 -12.63 -26.93
CA GLN A 353 2.92 -13.99 -26.78
C GLN A 353 3.16 -14.55 -25.38
N ASP A 354 4.11 -13.97 -24.63
CA ASP A 354 4.37 -14.33 -23.23
C ASP A 354 3.35 -13.73 -22.26
N MET A 355 2.50 -12.80 -22.72
CA MET A 355 1.40 -12.32 -21.90
C MET A 355 0.47 -13.47 -21.54
N LYS A 356 0.02 -13.51 -20.29
CA LYS A 356 -0.88 -14.56 -19.81
C LYS A 356 -2.20 -13.96 -19.39
N LYS A 357 -3.25 -14.73 -19.66
CA LYS A 357 -4.60 -14.44 -19.18
C LYS A 357 -4.60 -14.24 -17.66
N ASN A 358 -5.28 -13.19 -17.24
CA ASN A 358 -5.46 -12.66 -15.90
C ASN A 358 -4.21 -12.04 -15.24
N ASP A 359 -3.07 -11.98 -15.92
CA ASP A 359 -1.89 -11.30 -15.37
C ASP A 359 -2.10 -9.78 -15.38
N VAL A 360 -1.62 -9.13 -14.32
CA VAL A 360 -1.69 -7.68 -14.16
C VAL A 360 -0.36 -7.04 -14.57
N TYR A 361 -0.45 -6.04 -15.44
CA TYR A 361 0.69 -5.29 -15.98
C TYR A 361 0.62 -3.83 -15.53
N ALA A 362 1.78 -3.30 -15.16
CA ALA A 362 1.97 -1.87 -14.95
C ALA A 362 2.38 -1.21 -16.27
N LEU A 363 1.75 -0.09 -16.61
CA LEU A 363 2.12 0.77 -17.73
C LEU A 363 3.20 1.74 -17.27
N LEU A 364 4.35 1.71 -17.92
CA LEU A 364 5.48 2.58 -17.59
C LEU A 364 5.41 3.88 -18.37
N ASN A 365 5.76 4.99 -17.73
CA ASN A 365 5.80 6.31 -18.36
C ASN A 365 7.07 6.50 -19.20
N CYS A 366 7.23 5.66 -20.23
CA CYS A 366 8.31 5.71 -21.18
C CYS A 366 7.86 5.19 -22.54
N THR A 367 8.62 5.52 -23.58
CA THR A 367 8.32 5.12 -24.96
C THR A 367 9.22 3.98 -25.44
N THR A 368 10.46 3.95 -24.95
CA THR A 368 11.47 2.97 -25.33
C THR A 368 11.84 2.06 -24.16
N VAL A 369 12.42 0.89 -24.47
CA VAL A 369 12.84 -0.09 -23.45
C VAL A 369 14.06 0.42 -22.68
N ASP A 370 14.93 1.20 -23.33
CA ASP A 370 16.13 1.78 -22.72
C ASP A 370 15.79 2.81 -21.63
N GLU A 371 14.62 3.45 -21.73
CA GLU A 371 14.14 4.42 -20.76
C GLU A 371 13.56 3.79 -19.48
N VAL A 372 13.34 2.48 -19.44
CA VAL A 372 12.59 1.81 -18.35
C VAL A 372 13.22 2.01 -16.96
N LEU A 373 14.55 2.10 -16.89
CA LEU A 373 15.30 2.31 -15.65
C LEU A 373 15.75 3.77 -15.45
N ASN A 374 15.23 4.71 -16.24
CA ASN A 374 15.51 6.12 -16.03
C ASN A 374 14.78 6.64 -14.77
N ASP A 375 15.39 7.63 -14.13
CA ASP A 375 14.89 8.25 -12.90
C ASP A 375 13.46 8.82 -13.03
N THR A 376 13.06 9.18 -14.25
CA THR A 376 11.75 9.76 -14.59
C THR A 376 10.66 8.72 -14.86
N THR A 377 11.02 7.45 -15.06
CA THR A 377 10.08 6.41 -15.49
C THR A 377 9.33 5.84 -14.29
N ASN A 378 8.07 6.22 -14.15
CA ASN A 378 7.16 5.74 -13.12
C ASN A 378 6.01 4.93 -13.74
N VAL A 379 5.15 4.37 -12.89
CA VAL A 379 3.93 3.68 -13.32
C VAL A 379 2.82 4.71 -13.55
N ILE A 380 2.22 4.72 -14.74
CA ILE A 380 1.04 5.52 -15.08
C ILE A 380 -0.22 4.90 -14.47
N GLY A 381 -0.32 3.58 -14.55
CA GLY A 381 -1.46 2.81 -14.08
C GLY A 381 -1.29 1.34 -14.39
N PHE A 382 -2.34 0.57 -14.14
CA PHE A 382 -2.35 -0.88 -14.31
C PHE A 382 -3.47 -1.34 -15.22
N VAL A 383 -3.21 -2.45 -15.90
CA VAL A 383 -4.17 -3.15 -16.75
C VAL A 383 -4.07 -4.66 -16.51
N THR A 384 -5.12 -5.40 -16.86
CA THR A 384 -5.12 -6.87 -16.80
C THR A 384 -5.49 -7.46 -18.15
N VAL A 385 -4.90 -8.60 -18.49
CA VAL A 385 -5.25 -9.35 -19.71
C VAL A 385 -6.48 -10.20 -19.43
N GLU A 386 -7.58 -9.97 -20.13
CA GLU A 386 -8.81 -10.77 -19.97
C GLU A 386 -8.82 -11.98 -20.90
N ASN A 387 -8.37 -11.77 -22.13
CA ASN A 387 -8.43 -12.80 -23.15
C ASN A 387 -7.26 -12.67 -24.13
N ILE A 388 -6.85 -13.82 -24.66
CA ILE A 388 -5.81 -13.91 -25.69
C ILE A 388 -6.38 -14.84 -26.76
N GLY A 389 -6.71 -14.25 -27.90
CA GLY A 389 -7.25 -14.93 -29.06
C GLY A 389 -6.32 -14.81 -30.26
N ILE A 390 -6.53 -15.68 -31.24
CA ILE A 390 -5.91 -15.56 -32.56
C ILE A 390 -7.06 -15.40 -33.54
N SER A 391 -7.12 -14.28 -34.24
CA SER A 391 -8.08 -14.05 -35.32
C SER A 391 -7.43 -14.31 -36.67
N ALA A 392 -8.17 -14.93 -37.58
CA ALA A 392 -7.81 -14.97 -38.98
C ALA A 392 -8.34 -13.68 -39.63
N GLU A 393 -7.45 -12.81 -40.09
CA GLU A 393 -7.84 -11.71 -40.97
C GLU A 393 -8.03 -12.22 -42.41
N ASP A 394 -8.79 -11.46 -43.21
CA ASP A 394 -8.94 -11.70 -44.64
C ASP A 394 -7.53 -11.79 -45.27
N GLN A 395 -7.19 -12.97 -45.82
CA GLN A 395 -5.87 -13.39 -46.37
C GLN A 395 -4.97 -14.33 -45.52
N ASN A 396 -5.52 -15.15 -44.61
CA ASN A 396 -4.76 -16.20 -43.87
C ASN A 396 -3.63 -15.68 -42.96
N ILE A 397 -3.61 -14.40 -42.62
CA ILE A 397 -2.71 -13.86 -41.60
C ILE A 397 -3.39 -14.04 -40.24
N LEU A 398 -2.73 -14.81 -39.36
CA LEU A 398 -3.15 -14.97 -37.98
C LEU A 398 -2.67 -13.75 -37.19
N SER A 399 -3.58 -12.90 -36.73
CA SER A 399 -3.29 -11.78 -35.84
C SER A 399 -3.61 -12.14 -34.39
N LEU A 400 -2.66 -11.88 -33.48
CA LEU A 400 -2.84 -12.07 -32.05
C LEU A 400 -3.72 -10.93 -31.52
N GLN A 401 -4.91 -11.27 -31.03
CA GLN A 401 -5.82 -10.34 -30.38
C GLN A 401 -5.69 -10.48 -28.86
N ILE A 402 -5.26 -9.42 -28.20
CA ILE A 402 -5.15 -9.36 -26.73
C ILE A 402 -6.23 -8.40 -26.24
N GLU A 403 -7.16 -8.90 -25.44
CA GLU A 403 -8.17 -8.08 -24.77
C GLU A 403 -7.65 -7.68 -23.39
N ILE A 404 -7.67 -6.39 -23.12
CA ILE A 404 -7.16 -5.79 -21.89
C ILE A 404 -8.27 -5.01 -21.20
N LEU A 405 -8.39 -5.20 -19.89
CA LEU A 405 -9.23 -4.39 -19.02
C LEU A 405 -8.42 -3.22 -18.46
N SER A 406 -8.93 -2.00 -18.68
CA SER A 406 -8.36 -0.75 -18.21
C SER A 406 -9.32 -0.06 -17.22
N PRO A 407 -8.82 0.63 -16.18
CA PRO A 407 -9.67 1.40 -15.26
C PRO A 407 -10.29 2.63 -15.94
N HIS A 408 -9.68 3.14 -17.02
CA HIS A 408 -10.20 4.28 -17.79
C HIS A 408 -10.63 3.83 -19.19
N PRO A 409 -11.80 4.25 -19.70
CA PRO A 409 -12.27 3.90 -21.03
C PRO A 409 -11.44 4.66 -22.09
N ILE A 410 -10.36 4.04 -22.53
CA ILE A 410 -9.45 4.58 -23.54
C ILE A 410 -9.48 3.71 -24.79
N GLU A 411 -9.42 4.34 -25.96
CA GLU A 411 -9.27 3.63 -27.24
C GLU A 411 -7.85 3.09 -27.41
N GLU A 412 -6.85 3.82 -26.89
CA GLU A 412 -5.44 3.42 -26.89
C GLU A 412 -4.81 3.61 -25.50
N LEU A 413 -3.89 2.72 -25.14
CA LEU A 413 -3.14 2.83 -23.88
C LEU A 413 -2.24 4.08 -23.89
N PRO A 414 -2.10 4.80 -22.76
CA PRO A 414 -1.27 6.00 -22.68
C PRO A 414 0.23 5.70 -22.84
N SER A 415 0.63 4.44 -22.70
CA SER A 415 1.99 3.97 -22.92
C SER A 415 1.99 2.59 -23.57
N THR A 416 3.03 2.35 -24.34
CA THR A 416 3.30 1.08 -25.01
C THR A 416 4.21 0.17 -24.20
N VAL A 417 4.84 0.61 -23.11
CA VAL A 417 5.78 -0.24 -22.36
C VAL A 417 5.12 -0.80 -21.10
N LEU A 418 5.04 -2.14 -21.02
CA LEU A 418 4.32 -2.87 -19.98
C LEU A 418 5.28 -3.75 -19.18
N VAL A 419 5.20 -3.71 -17.85
CA VAL A 419 5.94 -4.62 -16.96
C VAL A 419 4.98 -5.47 -16.13
N ALA A 420 5.21 -6.78 -16.06
CA ALA A 420 4.41 -7.65 -15.23
C ALA A 420 4.59 -7.29 -13.75
N THR A 421 3.50 -7.20 -12.99
CA THR A 421 3.54 -6.89 -11.55
C THR A 421 3.88 -8.11 -10.69
N GLY A 422 3.74 -9.32 -11.25
CA GLY A 422 3.76 -10.58 -10.52
C GLY A 422 2.40 -10.95 -9.92
N MET A 423 1.38 -10.12 -10.12
CA MET A 423 0.00 -10.37 -9.68
C MET A 423 -0.85 -10.97 -10.80
N LYS A 424 -1.84 -11.77 -10.39
CA LYS A 424 -2.84 -12.38 -11.25
C LYS A 424 -4.22 -12.23 -10.63
N ILE A 425 -5.24 -11.96 -11.45
CA ILE A 425 -6.65 -11.98 -11.04
C ILE A 425 -7.13 -13.42 -10.95
N GLU A 426 -7.68 -13.78 -9.80
CA GLU A 426 -8.15 -15.13 -9.50
C GLU A 426 -9.62 -15.06 -9.11
N HIS A 427 -10.51 -15.48 -10.02
CA HIS A 427 -11.95 -15.33 -9.80
C HIS A 427 -12.52 -16.17 -8.63
N ASP A 428 -11.72 -17.07 -8.03
CA ASP A 428 -12.14 -18.03 -6.99
C ASP A 428 -11.57 -17.76 -5.58
N ILE A 429 -11.02 -16.56 -5.30
CA ILE A 429 -10.44 -16.17 -4.00
C ILE A 429 -11.25 -15.05 -3.33
#